data_AF-B7PR33-F1
#
_entry.id   AF-B7PR33-F1
#
_cell.length_a   1.000
_cell.length_b   1.000
_cell.length_c   1.000
_cell.angle_alpha   90.00
_cell.angle_beta   90.00
_cell.angle_gamma   90.00
#
_symmetry.space_group_name_H-M   'P 1'
#
loop_
_entity.id
_entity.type
_entity.pdbx_description
1 polymer ?
#
loop_
_entity_poly.entity_id
_entity_poly.type
_entity_poly.pdbx_seq_one_letter_code
_entity_poly.pdbx_strand_id
1 'polypeptide(L)' 'LARHNWSCGRRQKTVVVSERIVNGTEAKHGDWPWVVGLYNKSSRTHFCGGVLISEWTVLTAAHCVMY' A
#
# COMPACT_ATOMS: atom_id res chain seq x y z
N LEU A 1 -24.83 2.02 -12.23
CA LEU A 1 -23.49 2.04 -11.60
C LEU A 1 -23.34 0.75 -10.80
N ALA A 2 -22.61 -0.23 -11.31
CA ALA A 2 -22.44 -1.50 -10.62
C ALA A 2 -21.70 -1.22 -9.30
N ARG A 3 -22.35 -1.49 -8.15
CA ARG A 3 -21.68 -1.44 -6.85
C ARG A 3 -20.70 -2.60 -6.82
N HIS A 4 -19.46 -2.36 -7.24
CA HIS A 4 -18.40 -3.32 -6.99
C HIS A 4 -18.26 -3.48 -5.47
N ASN A 5 -18.37 -4.72 -5.01
CA ASN A 5 -18.38 -5.04 -3.59
C ASN A 5 -16.92 -5.08 -3.06
N TRP A 6 -16.23 -3.94 -3.12
CA TRP A 6 -14.86 -3.80 -2.62
C TRP A 6 -14.88 -3.74 -1.10
N SER A 7 -14.47 -4.85 -0.49
CA SER A 7 -14.28 -4.96 0.96
C SER A 7 -12.83 -4.67 1.32
N CYS A 8 -12.60 -3.88 2.38
CA CYS A 8 -11.27 -3.56 2.85
C CYS A 8 -10.61 -4.75 3.58
N GLY A 9 -9.28 -4.69 3.75
CA GLY A 9 -8.52 -5.67 4.53
C GLY A 9 -8.44 -7.08 3.96
N ARG A 10 -9.03 -7.34 2.78
CA ARG A 10 -8.99 -8.64 2.10
C ARG A 10 -7.91 -8.67 1.04
N ARG A 11 -6.98 -9.62 1.16
CA ARG A 11 -6.05 -9.95 0.07
C ARG A 11 -6.78 -10.85 -0.93
N GLN A 12 -6.67 -10.55 -2.22
CA GLN A 12 -7.22 -11.41 -3.26
C GLN A 12 -6.45 -12.73 -3.38
N LYS A 13 -5.15 -12.70 -3.07
CA LYS A 13 -4.27 -13.87 -3.06
C LYS A 13 -3.89 -14.22 -1.64
N THR A 14 -4.12 -15.47 -1.25
CA THR A 14 -3.64 -16.00 0.03
C THR A 14 -2.15 -16.28 -0.09
N VAL A 15 -1.34 -15.38 0.46
CA VAL A 15 0.12 -15.50 0.47
C VAL A 15 0.55 -16.12 1.79
N VAL A 16 1.24 -17.27 1.72
CA VAL A 16 1.96 -17.83 2.87
C VAL A 16 3.19 -16.98 3.07
N VAL A 17 3.18 -16.15 4.12
CA VAL A 17 4.30 -15.26 4.47
C VAL A 17 5.06 -15.91 5.61
N SER A 18 6.32 -16.28 5.40
CA SER A 18 7.12 -16.94 6.43
C SER A 18 7.61 -15.97 7.49
N GLU A 19 7.93 -14.70 7.16
CA GLU A 19 8.44 -13.71 8.11
C GLU A 19 8.02 -12.27 7.77
N ARG A 20 7.62 -11.47 8.77
CA ARG A 20 7.09 -10.09 8.59
C ARG A 20 8.14 -9.00 8.87
N ILE A 21 9.39 -9.24 8.43
CA ILE A 21 10.59 -8.36 8.57
C ILE A 21 11.24 -8.53 9.97
N VAL A 22 12.55 -8.73 10.20
CA VAL A 22 13.81 -8.68 9.39
C VAL A 22 14.15 -10.03 8.72
N ASN A 23 14.81 -9.94 7.55
CA ASN A 23 14.99 -10.95 6.47
C ASN A 23 13.70 -11.39 5.74
N GLY A 24 12.68 -10.52 5.78
CA GLY A 24 11.40 -10.75 5.13
C GLY A 24 11.49 -11.12 3.65
N THR A 25 10.37 -11.54 3.08
CA THR A 25 10.31 -12.03 1.70
C THR A 25 9.81 -10.96 0.74
N GLU A 26 10.33 -10.95 -0.49
CA GLU A 26 9.82 -10.08 -1.56
C GLU A 26 8.32 -10.32 -1.80
N ALA A 27 7.54 -9.23 -1.81
CA ALA A 27 6.12 -9.27 -2.10
C ALA A 27 5.88 -9.32 -3.62
N LYS A 28 4.93 -10.15 -4.05
CA LYS A 28 4.46 -10.19 -5.44
C LYS A 28 3.39 -9.14 -5.68
N HIS A 29 3.16 -8.81 -6.95
CA HIS A 29 2.08 -7.91 -7.34
C HIS A 29 0.72 -8.41 -6.81
N GLY A 30 0.01 -7.54 -6.09
CA GLY A 30 -1.31 -7.84 -5.51
C GLY A 30 -1.28 -8.51 -4.13
N ASP A 31 -0.12 -8.84 -3.57
CA ASP A 31 -0.02 -9.47 -2.24
C ASP A 31 -0.52 -8.54 -1.13
N TRP A 32 -0.30 -7.24 -1.29
CA TRP A 32 -0.70 -6.19 -0.35
C TRP A 32 -1.36 -5.03 -1.12
N PRO A 33 -2.63 -5.19 -1.54
CA PRO A 33 -3.27 -4.28 -2.49
C PRO A 33 -3.49 -2.86 -1.95
N TRP A 34 -3.37 -2.68 -0.63
CA TRP A 34 -3.49 -1.39 0.03
C TRP A 34 -2.15 -0.66 0.21
N VAL A 35 -1.00 -1.29 -0.06
CA VAL A 35 0.31 -0.63 0.09
C VAL A 35 0.52 0.32 -1.09
N VAL A 36 0.87 1.58 -0.79
CA VAL A 36 1.18 2.58 -1.81
C VAL A 36 2.55 3.20 -1.60
N GLY A 37 3.20 3.59 -2.70
CA GLY A 37 4.41 4.41 -2.70
C GLY A 37 4.07 5.87 -2.94
N LEU A 38 4.70 6.77 -2.17
CA LEU A 38 4.63 8.21 -2.35
C LEU A 38 5.87 8.68 -3.12
N TYR A 39 5.63 9.45 -4.17
CA TYR A 39 6.66 9.88 -5.12
C TYR A 39 6.65 11.40 -5.25
N ASN A 40 7.83 12.00 -5.31
CA ASN A 40 7.96 13.40 -5.66
C ASN A 40 7.53 13.59 -7.13
N LYS A 41 6.64 14.55 -7.38
CA LYS A 41 6.06 14.77 -8.72
C LYS A 41 7.09 15.17 -9.78
N SER A 42 8.11 15.95 -9.40
CA SER A 42 9.12 16.46 -10.33
C SER A 42 10.22 15.43 -10.58
N SER A 43 10.85 14.93 -9.52
CA SER A 43 11.98 13.99 -9.64
C SER A 43 11.55 12.55 -9.87
N ARG A 44 10.26 12.23 -9.67
CA ARG A 44 9.70 10.86 -9.70
C ARG A 44 10.37 9.91 -8.71
N THR A 45 11.00 10.44 -7.67
CA THR A 45 11.70 9.65 -6.65
C THR A 45 10.73 9.20 -5.56
N HIS A 46 10.78 7.91 -5.21
CA HIS A 46 10.08 7.36 -4.05
C HIS A 46 10.70 7.92 -2.77
N PHE A 47 9.86 8.37 -1.83
CA PHE A 47 10.36 8.96 -0.58
C PHE A 47 9.63 8.46 0.68
N CYS A 48 8.39 7.98 0.56
CA CYS A 48 7.61 7.44 1.68
C CYS A 48 6.61 6.39 1.20
N GLY A 49 6.00 5.67 2.15
CA GLY A 49 4.88 4.76 1.89
C GLY A 49 3.55 5.27 2.45
N GLY A 50 2.48 4.52 2.19
CA GLY A 50 1.16 4.74 2.77
C GLY A 50 0.25 3.52 2.64
N VAL A 51 -0.98 3.66 3.13
CA VAL A 51 -2.03 2.64 3.09
C VAL A 51 -3.31 3.21 2.49
N LEU A 52 -3.83 2.60 1.43
CA LEU A 52 -5.15 2.90 0.87
C LEU A 52 -6.25 2.42 1.82
N ILE A 53 -7.02 3.36 2.38
CA ILE A 53 -8.07 3.08 3.38
C ILE A 53 -9.49 3.23 2.81
N SER A 54 -9.63 3.93 1.68
CA SER A 54 -10.89 4.08 0.94
C SER A 54 -10.58 4.21 -0.56
N GLU A 55 -11.60 4.34 -1.40
CA GLU A 55 -11.44 4.53 -2.86
C GLU A 55 -10.57 5.74 -3.22
N TRP A 56 -10.55 6.78 -2.37
CA TRP A 56 -9.90 8.07 -2.67
C TRP A 56 -8.96 8.55 -1.58
N THR A 57 -8.70 7.74 -0.55
CA THR A 57 -7.95 8.19 0.63
C THR A 57 -6.80 7.24 0.97
N VAL A 58 -5.61 7.83 1.02
CA VAL A 58 -4.37 7.19 1.51
C VAL A 58 -4.03 7.76 2.89
N LEU A 59 -3.81 6.87 3.85
CA LEU A 59 -3.23 7.19 5.15
C LEU A 59 -1.70 7.08 5.09
N THR A 60 -0.99 8.05 5.66
CA THR A 60 0.48 8.06 5.76
C THR A 60 0.93 8.76 7.05
N ALA A 61 2.23 8.79 7.31
CA ALA A 61 2.81 9.51 8.44
C ALA A 61 2.84 11.04 8.16
N ALA A 62 2.55 11.85 9.17
CA ALA A 62 2.54 13.31 9.04
C ALA A 62 3.88 13.88 8.54
N HIS A 63 5.01 13.29 8.95
CA HIS A 63 6.33 13.73 8.51
C HIS A 63 6.62 13.47 7.03
N CYS A 64 5.83 12.63 6.35
CA CYS A 64 5.94 12.45 4.90
C CYS A 64 5.28 13.59 4.11
N VAL A 65 4.49 14.45 4.75
CA VAL A 65 3.69 15.50 4.07
C VAL A 65 3.92 16.90 4.62
N MET A 66 4.44 17.03 5.84
CA MET A 66 4.64 18.33 6.51
C MET A 66 6.08 18.55 7.00
N TYR A 67 7.06 17.95 6.32
CA TYR A 67 8.49 18.25 6.45
C TYR A 67 9.15 18.35 5.07
#